data_AF-A0A6A4HAK8-F1
#
_entry.id   AF-A0A6A4HAK8-F1
#
_cell.length_a   1.000
_cell.length_b   1.000
_cell.length_c   1.000
_cell.angle_alpha   90.00
_cell.angle_beta   90.00
_cell.angle_gamma   90.00
#
_symmetry.space_group_name_H-M   'P 1'
#
loop_
_entity.id
_entity.type
_entity.pdbx_description
1 polymer ?
#
loop_
_entity_poly.entity_id
_entity_poly.type
_entity_poly.pdbx_seq_one_letter_code
_entity_poly.pdbx_strand_id
1 'polypeptide(L)'
;MTSKHWELGMETLEGKSDVLNDTFSSFPPELLARIFFYSLSSDSITSPHNFTQVCSRWRFIAHKSPELWTNLAIELPPALKTEADASRLEELITERILRSSNLSIDLQVDGPFFRRRQDRPSEFRCASIRNFMKP
;
A
#
# COMPACT_ATOMS: atom_id res chain seq x y z
N MET A 1 36.69 -21.58 44.42
CA MET A 1 36.95 -21.33 42.99
C MET A 1 35.70 -21.75 42.22
N THR A 2 34.70 -20.86 42.16
CA THR A 2 34.36 -20.02 40.99
C THR A 2 33.96 -20.85 39.78
N SER A 3 32.87 -20.64 39.06
CA SER A 3 31.76 -19.70 39.12
C SER A 3 30.90 -20.20 37.96
N LYS A 4 29.61 -20.50 38.17
CA LYS A 4 28.63 -20.51 37.08
C LYS A 4 27.32 -19.93 37.62
N HIS A 5 27.45 -18.66 37.99
CA HIS A 5 26.42 -17.65 38.00
C HIS A 5 25.99 -17.43 36.53
N TRP A 6 24.82 -17.97 36.17
CA TRP A 6 24.00 -17.52 35.04
C TRP A 6 22.59 -17.41 35.64
N GLU A 7 22.26 -16.31 36.32
CA GLU A 7 21.46 -15.20 35.77
C GLU A 7 20.29 -15.75 34.92
N LEU A 8 19.08 -15.91 35.49
CA LEU A 8 18.14 -14.81 35.77
C LEU A 8 18.17 -13.76 34.65
N GLY A 9 17.36 -13.97 33.61
CA GLY A 9 17.26 -13.06 32.48
C GLY A 9 16.40 -13.59 31.33
N MET A 10 15.24 -14.18 31.63
CA MET A 10 14.17 -14.37 30.64
C MET A 10 12.89 -13.70 31.15
N GLU A 11 13.01 -12.42 31.47
CA GLU A 11 11.87 -11.51 31.51
C GLU A 11 12.18 -10.37 30.55
N THR A 12 11.15 -9.91 29.85
CA THR A 12 11.13 -8.88 28.80
C THR A 12 11.12 -9.46 27.39
N LEU A 13 9.92 -9.55 26.80
CA LEU A 13 9.56 -8.93 25.52
C LEU A 13 8.07 -9.11 25.12
N GLU A 14 7.16 -9.49 26.03
CA GLU A 14 5.70 -9.53 25.72
C GLU A 14 4.98 -8.19 25.89
N GLY A 15 5.57 -7.18 26.54
CA GLY A 15 4.88 -5.91 26.84
C GLY A 15 4.91 -4.82 25.77
N LYS A 16 5.45 -5.06 24.57
CA LYS A 16 5.68 -4.01 23.55
C LYS A 16 4.62 -3.95 22.46
N SER A 17 3.80 -4.99 22.30
CA SER A 17 2.71 -5.06 21.33
C SER A 17 1.47 -4.27 21.77
N ASP A 18 1.19 -4.24 23.07
CA ASP A 18 -0.08 -3.70 23.57
C ASP A 18 -0.09 -2.16 23.58
N VAL A 19 1.03 -1.54 23.97
CA VAL A 19 1.16 -0.08 24.06
C VAL A 19 1.06 0.60 22.69
N LEU A 20 1.57 -0.03 21.63
CA LEU A 20 1.49 0.51 20.27
C LEU A 20 0.08 0.40 19.70
N ASN A 21 -0.64 -0.69 19.99
CA ASN A 21 -2.00 -0.87 19.50
C ASN A 21 -2.97 0.16 20.13
N ASP A 22 -2.76 0.49 21.41
CA ASP A 22 -3.49 1.55 22.11
C ASP A 22 -3.20 2.96 21.55
N THR A 23 -1.97 3.18 21.07
CA THR A 23 -1.62 4.48 20.48
C THR A 23 -2.41 4.71 19.18
N PHE A 24 -2.51 3.69 18.31
CA PHE A 24 -3.25 3.81 17.05
C PHE A 24 -4.78 3.79 17.23
N SER A 25 -5.27 3.19 18.32
CA SER A 25 -6.70 3.21 18.65
C SER A 25 -7.15 4.57 19.21
N SER A 26 -6.25 5.43 19.66
CA SER A 26 -6.60 6.76 20.16
C SER A 26 -6.78 7.82 19.05
N PHE A 27 -6.20 7.63 17.86
CA PHE A 27 -6.27 8.64 16.79
C PHE A 27 -7.66 8.76 16.16
N PRO A 28 -8.17 9.98 15.93
CA PRO A 28 -9.32 10.19 15.06
C PRO A 28 -9.14 9.52 13.68
N PRO A 29 -10.20 8.93 13.11
CA PRO A 29 -10.14 8.25 11.80
C PRO A 29 -9.49 9.09 10.69
N GLU A 30 -9.70 10.40 10.70
CA GLU A 30 -9.21 11.35 9.71
C GLU A 30 -7.69 11.51 9.78
N LEU A 31 -7.11 11.49 10.98
CA LEU A 31 -5.66 11.56 11.17
C LEU A 31 -5.01 10.26 10.72
N LEU A 32 -5.63 9.12 11.02
CA LEU A 32 -5.13 7.83 10.58
C LEU A 32 -5.18 7.69 9.05
N ALA A 33 -6.26 8.17 8.42
CA ALA A 33 -6.37 8.23 6.96
C ALA A 33 -5.26 9.10 6.33
N ARG A 34 -4.92 10.25 6.95
CA ARG A 34 -3.79 11.06 6.49
C ARG A 34 -2.45 10.35 6.66
N ILE A 35 -2.23 9.65 7.76
CA ILE A 35 -1.02 8.85 7.96
C ILE A 35 -0.92 7.78 6.87
N PHE A 36 -2.02 7.09 6.55
CA PHE A 36 -2.07 6.14 5.44
C PHE A 36 -1.66 6.82 4.13
N PHE A 37 -2.25 7.98 3.82
CA PHE A 37 -1.94 8.71 2.59
C PHE A 37 -0.46 9.06 2.46
N TYR A 38 0.19 9.52 3.53
CA TYR A 38 1.62 9.84 3.53
C TYR A 38 2.54 8.63 3.60
N SER A 39 2.03 7.46 4.02
CA SER A 39 2.79 6.21 4.05
C SER A 39 2.62 5.37 2.79
N LEU A 40 1.75 5.77 1.86
CA LEU A 40 1.69 5.19 0.53
C LEU A 40 2.98 5.53 -0.23
N SER A 41 3.88 4.55 -0.38
CA SER A 41 4.89 4.63 -1.43
C SER A 41 4.18 4.50 -2.78
N SER A 42 4.51 5.37 -3.73
CA SER A 42 3.91 5.40 -5.08
C SER A 42 4.20 4.14 -5.90
N ASP A 43 5.02 3.23 -5.38
CA ASP A 43 5.70 2.20 -6.15
C ASP A 43 4.99 0.84 -6.10
N SER A 44 3.81 0.73 -5.46
CA SER A 44 3.14 -0.58 -5.32
C SER A 44 1.62 -0.52 -5.41
N ILE A 45 1.07 -1.42 -6.25
CA ILE A 45 -0.35 -1.69 -6.37
C ILE A 45 -0.98 -2.24 -5.08
N THR A 46 -0.20 -2.89 -4.21
CA THR A 46 -0.69 -3.48 -2.96
C THR A 46 -0.71 -2.49 -1.79
N SER A 47 -0.21 -1.27 -1.99
CA SER A 47 0.02 -0.29 -0.92
C SER A 47 -1.21 -0.01 -0.03
N PRO A 48 -2.41 0.33 -0.57
CA PRO A 48 -3.59 0.54 0.26
C PRO A 48 -4.18 -0.76 0.82
N HIS A 49 -3.95 -1.90 0.17
CA HIS A 49 -4.39 -3.22 0.65
C HIS A 49 -3.65 -3.62 1.93
N ASN A 50 -2.41 -3.18 2.13
CA ASN A 50 -1.67 -3.50 3.35
C ASN A 50 -2.39 -2.97 4.59
N PHE A 51 -3.01 -1.78 4.51
CA PHE A 51 -3.79 -1.23 5.62
C PHE A 51 -5.06 -2.04 5.93
N THR A 52 -5.63 -2.73 4.95
CA THR A 52 -6.85 -3.54 5.15
C THR A 52 -6.58 -4.86 5.87
N GLN A 53 -5.31 -5.26 5.98
CA GLN A 53 -4.89 -6.51 6.62
C GLN A 53 -4.44 -6.33 8.08
N VAL A 54 -4.26 -5.10 8.57
CA VAL A 54 -3.74 -4.85 9.93
C VAL A 54 -4.76 -5.17 11.01
N CYS A 55 -5.89 -4.45 11.05
CA CYS A 55 -6.98 -4.70 11.98
C CYS A 55 -8.33 -4.20 11.40
N SER A 56 -9.43 -4.56 12.05
CA SER A 56 -10.79 -4.18 11.59
C SER A 56 -10.98 -2.66 11.45
N ARG A 57 -10.40 -1.88 12.38
CA ARG A 57 -10.44 -0.41 12.34
C ARG A 57 -9.67 0.16 11.16
N TRP A 58 -8.45 -0.32 10.92
CA TRP A 58 -7.63 0.15 9.80
C TRP A 58 -8.29 -0.16 8.47
N ARG A 59 -8.87 -1.37 8.35
CA ARG A 59 -9.68 -1.76 7.20
C ARG A 59 -10.86 -0.83 6.97
N PHE A 60 -11.63 -0.53 8.03
CA PHE A 60 -12.76 0.40 7.93
C PHE A 60 -12.32 1.79 7.43
N ILE A 61 -11.25 2.33 8.01
CA ILE A 61 -10.73 3.67 7.66
C ILE A 61 -10.19 3.68 6.23
N ALA A 62 -9.40 2.66 5.85
CA ALA A 62 -8.88 2.53 4.49
C ALA A 62 -10.01 2.45 3.45
N HIS A 63 -11.04 1.66 3.72
CA HIS A 63 -12.21 1.54 2.83
C HIS A 63 -13.05 2.83 2.74
N LYS A 64 -13.04 3.67 3.78
CA LYS A 64 -13.80 4.91 3.86
C LYS A 64 -13.04 6.15 3.38
N SER A 65 -11.81 5.98 2.90
CA SER A 65 -10.95 7.07 2.44
C SER A 65 -10.65 6.89 0.94
N PRO A 66 -11.53 7.33 0.02
CA PRO A 66 -11.38 7.14 -1.42
C PRO A 66 -10.05 7.66 -1.98
N GLU A 67 -9.47 8.68 -1.34
CA GLU A 67 -8.20 9.30 -1.70
C GLU A 67 -7.01 8.33 -1.63
N LEU A 68 -7.10 7.27 -0.82
CA LEU A 68 -6.06 6.23 -0.74
C LEU A 68 -6.05 5.32 -1.98
N TRP A 69 -7.13 5.34 -2.77
CA TRP A 69 -7.34 4.44 -3.89
C TRP A 69 -7.20 5.14 -5.25
N THR A 70 -6.82 6.42 -5.27
CA THR A 70 -6.71 7.20 -6.51
C THR A 70 -5.39 7.01 -7.23
N ASN A 71 -4.30 6.63 -6.57
CA ASN A 71 -3.01 6.41 -7.23
C ASN A 71 -2.85 4.93 -7.58
N LEU A 72 -2.86 4.57 -8.86
CA LEU A 72 -2.71 3.21 -9.36
C LEU A 72 -1.40 3.05 -10.15
N ALA A 73 -0.34 2.66 -9.47
CA ALA A 73 0.88 2.17 -10.11
C ALA A 73 0.77 0.66 -10.36
N ILE A 74 0.79 0.26 -11.63
CA ILE A 74 0.84 -1.11 -12.11
C ILE A 74 2.27 -1.39 -12.54
N GLU A 75 3.03 -2.08 -11.71
CA GLU A 75 4.27 -2.71 -12.14
C GLU A 75 3.92 -4.04 -12.78
N LEU A 76 3.97 -4.12 -14.11
CA LEU A 76 3.83 -5.37 -14.84
C LEU A 76 5.10 -6.19 -14.61
N PRO A 77 5.03 -7.30 -13.85
CA PRO A 77 6.20 -8.14 -13.68
C PRO A 77 6.63 -8.66 -15.06
N PRO A 78 7.93 -8.83 -15.30
CA PRO A 78 8.44 -9.36 -16.58
C PRO A 78 7.88 -10.72 -16.98
N ALA A 79 7.23 -11.41 -16.05
CA ALA A 79 6.28 -12.44 -16.38
C ALA A 79 5.15 -12.44 -15.35
N LEU A 80 3.94 -12.05 -15.74
CA LEU A 80 2.74 -12.66 -15.19
C LEU A 80 2.83 -14.14 -15.57
N LYS A 81 3.50 -14.94 -14.73
CA LYS A 81 3.89 -16.31 -15.07
C LYS A 81 2.69 -17.26 -15.02
N THR A 82 1.67 -16.88 -14.26
CA THR A 82 0.51 -17.71 -13.99
C THR A 82 -0.78 -16.94 -14.22
N GLU A 83 -1.84 -17.67 -14.56
CA GLU A 83 -3.20 -17.14 -14.62
C GLU A 83 -3.65 -16.58 -13.26
N ALA A 84 -3.25 -17.23 -12.16
CA ALA A 84 -3.56 -16.77 -10.81
C ALA A 84 -2.99 -15.38 -10.49
N ASP A 85 -1.78 -15.07 -10.98
CA ASP A 85 -1.18 -13.74 -10.81
C ASP A 85 -1.99 -12.68 -11.57
N ALA A 86 -2.49 -13.02 -12.76
CA ALA A 86 -3.33 -12.13 -13.55
C ALA A 86 -4.70 -11.89 -12.89
N SER A 87 -5.35 -12.94 -12.38
CA SER A 87 -6.62 -12.80 -11.65
C SER A 87 -6.45 -11.94 -10.39
N ARG A 88 -5.39 -12.17 -9.61
CA ARG A 88 -5.10 -11.35 -8.42
C ARG A 88 -4.86 -9.89 -8.80
N LEU A 89 -4.15 -9.63 -9.89
CA LEU A 89 -3.93 -8.28 -10.40
C LEU A 89 -5.26 -7.61 -10.80
N GLU A 90 -6.13 -8.34 -11.50
CA GLU A 90 -7.46 -7.86 -11.90
C GLU A 90 -8.34 -7.52 -10.69
N GLU A 91 -8.34 -8.36 -9.65
CA GLU A 91 -9.04 -8.09 -8.40
C GLU A 91 -8.55 -6.80 -7.73
N LEU A 92 -7.22 -6.61 -7.65
CA LEU A 92 -6.62 -5.40 -7.07
C LEU A 92 -6.99 -4.13 -7.87
N ILE A 93 -6.98 -4.22 -9.20
CA ILE A 93 -7.37 -3.11 -10.09
C ILE A 93 -8.86 -2.79 -9.91
N THR A 94 -9.71 -3.82 -9.92
CA THR A 94 -11.15 -3.68 -9.76
C THR A 94 -11.49 -3.05 -8.41
N GLU A 95 -10.85 -3.51 -7.34
CA GLU A 95 -11.03 -2.96 -6.00
C GLU A 95 -10.59 -1.50 -5.92
N ARG A 96 -9.43 -1.16 -6.51
CA ARG A 96 -8.95 0.23 -6.63
C ARG A 96 -9.99 1.11 -7.31
N ILE A 97 -10.49 0.68 -8.46
CA ILE A 97 -11.50 1.43 -9.22
C ILE A 97 -12.78 1.59 -8.40
N LEU A 98 -13.25 0.53 -7.75
CA LEU A 98 -14.48 0.59 -6.98
C LEU A 98 -14.37 1.58 -5.81
N ARG A 99 -13.25 1.53 -5.07
CA ARG A 99 -13.04 2.30 -3.85
C ARG A 99 -12.63 3.75 -4.06
N SER A 100 -12.07 4.11 -5.22
CA SER A 100 -11.82 5.52 -5.55
C SER A 100 -13.12 6.33 -5.69
N SER A 101 -14.29 5.67 -5.71
CA SER A 101 -15.59 6.30 -5.83
C SER A 101 -15.67 7.16 -7.11
N ASN A 102 -15.89 8.46 -6.97
CA ASN A 102 -15.97 9.47 -8.01
C ASN A 102 -14.67 10.24 -8.20
N LEU A 103 -13.60 9.89 -7.47
CA LEU A 103 -12.30 10.52 -7.63
C LEU A 103 -11.58 10.00 -8.87
N SER A 104 -10.89 10.89 -9.56
CA SER A 104 -10.03 10.54 -10.70
C SER A 104 -8.89 9.63 -10.23
N ILE A 105 -8.63 8.58 -11.00
CA ILE A 105 -7.51 7.67 -10.76
C ILE A 105 -6.30 8.16 -11.59
N ASP A 106 -5.16 8.35 -10.94
CA ASP A 106 -3.87 8.53 -11.58
C ASP A 106 -3.28 7.14 -11.86
N LEU A 107 -3.15 6.79 -13.13
CA LEU A 107 -2.67 5.49 -13.58
C LEU A 107 -1.23 5.61 -14.06
N GLN A 108 -0.33 4.86 -13.43
CA GLN A 108 1.04 4.67 -13.87
C GLN A 108 1.22 3.20 -14.24
N VAL A 109 1.77 2.92 -15.41
CA VAL A 109 2.02 1.54 -15.86
C VAL A 109 3.49 1.41 -16.19
N ASP A 110 4.21 0.70 -15.33
CA ASP A 110 5.61 0.40 -15.52
C ASP A 110 5.77 -1.05 -15.98
N GLY A 111 6.65 -1.26 -16.95
CA GLY A 111 6.88 -2.60 -17.49
C GLY A 111 8.22 -2.70 -18.20
N PRO A 112 8.80 -3.92 -18.32
CA PRO A 112 10.09 -4.13 -18.96
C PRO A 112 10.10 -3.73 -20.44
N PHE A 113 8.93 -3.72 -21.08
CA PHE A 113 8.78 -3.26 -22.46
C PHE A 113 8.88 -1.72 -22.58
N PHE A 114 8.51 -0.96 -21.54
CA PHE A 114 8.54 0.50 -21.55
C PHE A 114 9.93 1.08 -21.22
N ARG A 115 10.76 0.36 -20.45
CA ARG A 115 12.11 0.84 -20.06
C ARG A 115 13.06 1.09 -21.24
N ARG A 116 12.88 0.45 -22.40
CA ARG A 116 13.75 0.71 -23.57
C ARG A 116 13.62 2.13 -24.14
N ARG A 117 12.59 2.91 -23.77
CA ARG A 117 12.37 4.26 -24.32
C ARG A 117 12.99 5.39 -23.48
N GLN A 118 13.51 5.10 -22.29
CA GLN A 118 13.94 6.11 -21.30
C GLN A 118 15.43 6.48 -21.35
N ASP A 119 16.21 5.94 -22.29
CA ASP A 119 17.63 6.32 -22.52
C ASP A 119 17.83 7.63 -23.31
N ARG A 120 16.83 8.53 -23.31
CA ARG A 120 17.06 9.92 -23.75
C ARG A 120 16.90 10.86 -22.56
N PRO A 121 17.94 11.62 -22.19
CA PRO A 121 17.80 12.64 -21.17
C PRO A 121 16.92 13.77 -21.72
N SER A 122 16.06 14.30 -20.85
CA SER A 122 15.12 15.41 -21.03
C SER A 122 13.87 15.17 -21.91
N GLU A 123 12.85 14.55 -21.31
CA GLU A 123 11.52 15.16 -21.11
C GLU A 123 10.67 14.16 -20.31
N PHE A 124 10.61 14.33 -18.98
CA PHE A 124 9.65 13.63 -18.13
C PHE A 124 8.24 14.11 -18.49
N ARG A 125 7.65 13.54 -19.53
CA ARG A 125 6.20 13.52 -19.66
C ARG A 125 5.75 12.18 -19.10
N CYS A 126 5.44 12.16 -17.80
CA CYS A 126 4.51 11.18 -17.27
C CYS A 126 3.31 11.18 -18.21
N ALA A 127 3.03 10.05 -18.85
CA ALA A 127 1.76 9.85 -19.51
C ALA A 127 0.70 9.68 -18.42
N SER A 128 0.39 10.78 -17.71
CA SER A 128 -0.78 10.86 -16.86
C SER A 128 -1.96 10.86 -17.81
N ILE A 129 -2.55 9.69 -18.00
CA ILE A 129 -3.85 9.57 -18.66
C ILE A 129 -4.84 10.21 -17.69
N ARG A 130 -5.03 11.53 -17.81
CA ARG A 130 -5.98 12.25 -16.97
C ARG A 130 -7.38 11.80 -17.33
N ASN A 131 -8.10 11.42 -16.27
CA ASN A 131 -9.55 11.26 -16.18
C ASN A 131 -10.13 10.00 -16.82
N PHE A 132 -10.05 8.89 -16.08
CA PHE A 132 -11.14 7.91 -16.10
C PHE A 132 -12.30 8.47 -15.28
N MET A 133 -13.24 9.14 -15.93
CA MET A 133 -14.51 9.54 -15.35
C MET A 133 -15.49 8.38 -15.55
N LYS A 134 -16.03 7.83 -14.45
CA LYS A 134 -17.04 6.74 -14.53
C LYS A 134 -18.31 7.26 -15.22
N PRO A 135 -18.98 6.45 -16.06
CA PRO A 135 -20.28 6.77 -16.63
C PRO A 135 -21.37 6.91 -15.55
#